data_AF-A0A7R9CJD7-F1
#
_entry.id   AF-A0A7R9CJD7-F1
#
_cell.length_a   1.000
_cell.length_b   1.000
_cell.length_c   1.000
_cell.angle_alpha   90.00
_cell.angle_beta   90.00
_cell.angle_gamma   90.00
#
_symmetry.space_group_name_H-M   'P 1'
#
loop_
_entity.id
_entity.type
_entity.pdbx_description
1 polymer ?
#
loop_
_entity_poly.entity_id
_entity_poly.type
_entity_poly.pdbx_seq_one_letter_code
_entity_poly.pdbx_strand_id
1 'polypeptide(L)'
;MVSAVKKRRVSKKNKKAWRKHTDVADVDEFLDEKRLEERLGTPFTERHNNELFSIDKELKKTTKAQFQTKRQRRQQLKPLKCFEILTPQSKVQDPVIKRTTVSKVLLLACVGRNRVKTPEERKSALVKRIEAKRKLLGIVKAKDIVAQRNRTAQQTWRESRPKRGEFNSDLWEVEDGKLEGNNFGELEDWMLPSTIAHNVKNTGRFKKKAPNSVVKKPFIIAAVEIPHPGMSYNPSFVAHQDLLQKVADTELKVLKEEKHLERVTTRMFSKVTPNKKEVSHS
;
A
#
# COMPACT_ATOMS: atom_id res chain seq x y z
N MET A 1 -16.27 -22.54 -54.15
CA MET A 1 -16.20 -22.59 -55.63
C MET A 1 -14.80 -22.16 -56.04
N VAL A 2 -13.92 -23.12 -56.35
CA VAL A 2 -12.59 -22.81 -56.88
C VAL A 2 -12.78 -22.39 -58.34
N SER A 3 -12.55 -21.12 -58.64
CA SER A 3 -12.61 -20.61 -60.01
C SER A 3 -11.50 -21.27 -60.83
N ALA A 4 -11.88 -22.04 -61.86
CA ALA A 4 -10.92 -22.65 -62.78
C ALA A 4 -10.11 -21.55 -63.49
N VAL A 5 -8.84 -21.40 -63.11
CA VAL A 5 -7.94 -20.42 -63.70
C VAL A 5 -7.67 -20.82 -65.16
N LYS A 6 -8.06 -19.97 -66.12
CA LYS A 6 -7.81 -20.19 -67.55
C LYS A 6 -6.30 -20.26 -67.82
N LYS A 7 -5.83 -21.43 -68.28
CA LYS A 7 -4.43 -21.62 -68.71
C LYS A 7 -4.10 -20.66 -69.86
N ARG A 8 -3.12 -19.78 -69.64
CA ARG A 8 -2.66 -18.83 -70.66
C ARG A 8 -1.86 -19.57 -71.71
N ARG A 9 -2.19 -19.38 -72.99
CA ARG A 9 -1.39 -19.90 -74.11
C ARG A 9 -0.12 -19.05 -74.23
N VAL A 10 1.02 -19.63 -73.84
CA VAL A 10 2.33 -18.97 -73.90
C VAL A 10 3.25 -19.75 -74.83
N SER A 11 4.00 -19.05 -75.69
CA SER A 11 4.91 -19.68 -76.65
C SER A 11 6.11 -20.33 -75.95
N LYS A 12 6.36 -21.62 -76.20
CA LYS A 12 7.48 -22.37 -75.63
C LYS A 12 8.67 -22.51 -76.60
N LYS A 13 9.10 -21.41 -77.22
CA LYS A 13 10.19 -21.43 -78.22
C LYS A 13 11.60 -21.41 -77.61
N ASN A 14 11.79 -20.73 -76.48
CA ASN A 14 13.10 -20.58 -75.84
C ASN A 14 13.17 -21.37 -74.52
N LYS A 15 14.36 -21.85 -74.14
CA LYS A 15 14.60 -22.56 -72.85
C LYS A 15 14.12 -21.78 -71.63
N LYS A 16 14.24 -20.44 -71.66
CA LYS A 16 13.73 -19.55 -70.61
C LYS A 16 12.20 -19.59 -70.48
N ALA A 17 11.48 -19.72 -71.59
CA ALA A 17 10.01 -19.83 -71.58
C ALA A 17 9.54 -21.19 -71.06
N TRP A 18 10.25 -22.28 -71.38
CA TRP A 18 10.01 -23.60 -70.80
C TRP A 18 10.15 -23.59 -69.28
N ARG A 19 11.26 -23.04 -68.75
CA ARG A 19 11.48 -22.98 -67.29
C ARG A 19 10.42 -22.16 -66.55
N LYS A 20 9.85 -21.12 -67.17
CA LYS A 20 8.91 -20.20 -66.51
C LYS A 20 7.43 -20.61 -66.60
N HIS A 21 7.06 -21.41 -67.60
CA HIS A 21 5.67 -21.71 -67.92
C HIS A 21 5.36 -23.21 -67.91
N THR A 22 6.22 -24.01 -67.27
CA THR A 22 5.92 -25.40 -66.94
C THR A 22 5.49 -25.38 -65.48
N ASP A 23 4.21 -25.66 -65.26
CA ASP A 23 3.63 -25.74 -63.94
C ASP A 23 3.88 -27.15 -63.41
N VAL A 24 4.66 -27.24 -62.33
CA VAL A 24 4.97 -28.48 -61.61
C VAL A 24 4.41 -28.46 -60.18
N ALA A 25 3.60 -27.44 -59.85
CA ALA A 25 3.08 -27.26 -58.49
C ALA A 25 2.25 -28.44 -58.02
N ASP A 26 1.47 -29.07 -58.91
CA ASP A 26 0.70 -30.29 -58.62
C ASP A 26 1.60 -31.46 -58.18
N VAL A 27 2.73 -31.66 -58.88
CA VAL A 27 3.69 -32.72 -58.55
C VAL A 27 4.42 -32.39 -57.24
N ASP A 28 4.78 -31.12 -57.03
CA ASP A 28 5.44 -30.69 -55.80
C ASP A 28 4.49 -30.81 -54.59
N GLU A 29 3.23 -30.41 -54.73
CA GLU A 29 2.19 -30.50 -53.70
C GLU A 29 1.92 -31.97 -53.35
N PHE A 30 1.77 -32.85 -54.34
CA PHE A 30 1.64 -34.29 -54.11
C PHE A 30 2.86 -34.90 -53.38
N LEU A 31 4.09 -34.51 -53.75
CA LEU A 31 5.29 -35.01 -53.09
C LEU A 31 5.41 -34.48 -51.66
N ASP A 32 4.99 -33.24 -51.41
CA ASP A 32 4.98 -32.63 -50.08
C ASP A 32 3.89 -33.23 -49.18
N GLU A 33 2.70 -33.52 -49.72
CA GLU A 33 1.64 -34.26 -49.04
C GLU A 33 2.14 -35.65 -48.65
N LYS A 34 2.78 -36.39 -49.56
CA LYS A 34 3.34 -37.71 -49.26
C LYS A 34 4.41 -37.66 -48.14
N ARG A 35 5.30 -36.67 -48.16
CA ARG A 35 6.28 -36.47 -47.07
C ARG A 35 5.62 -36.10 -45.74
N LEU A 36 4.54 -35.33 -45.80
CA LEU A 36 3.76 -34.93 -44.62
C LEU A 36 3.01 -36.12 -44.04
N GLU A 37 2.45 -36.98 -44.89
CA GLU A 37 1.87 -38.27 -44.51
C GLU A 37 2.93 -39.15 -43.84
N GLU A 38 4.11 -39.36 -44.44
CA GLU A 38 5.22 -40.09 -43.82
C GLU A 38 5.61 -39.55 -42.44
N ARG A 39 5.52 -38.22 -42.23
CA ARG A 39 5.79 -37.57 -40.93
C ARG A 39 4.66 -37.76 -39.91
N LEU A 40 3.40 -37.77 -40.35
CA LEU A 40 2.22 -37.88 -39.49
C LEU A 40 1.74 -39.33 -39.28
N GLY A 41 2.27 -40.28 -40.05
CA GLY A 41 1.98 -41.72 -39.97
C GLY A 41 1.16 -42.24 -41.15
N THR A 42 0.21 -43.14 -40.89
CA THR A 42 -0.56 -43.80 -41.95
C THR A 42 -1.48 -42.81 -42.69
N PRO A 43 -1.58 -42.88 -44.03
CA PRO A 43 -2.53 -42.09 -44.83
C PRO A 43 -3.96 -42.28 -44.36
N PHE A 44 -4.79 -41.24 -44.43
CA PHE A 44 -6.18 -41.30 -43.97
C PHE A 44 -7.00 -42.34 -44.74
N THR A 45 -6.67 -42.58 -46.02
CA THR A 45 -7.31 -43.54 -46.91
C THR A 45 -7.09 -45.00 -46.49
N GLU A 46 -5.97 -45.28 -45.82
CA GLU A 46 -5.60 -46.64 -45.40
C GLU A 46 -6.07 -46.97 -43.97
N ARG A 47 -6.46 -45.96 -43.19
CA ARG A 47 -6.93 -46.16 -41.82
C ARG A 47 -8.32 -46.79 -41.79
N HIS A 48 -8.51 -47.76 -40.91
CA HIS A 48 -9.82 -48.37 -40.71
C HIS A 48 -10.76 -47.41 -39.96
N ASN A 49 -12.05 -47.42 -40.33
CA ASN A 49 -13.08 -46.60 -39.69
C ASN A 49 -13.15 -46.78 -38.16
N ASN A 50 -12.80 -47.95 -37.66
CA ASN A 50 -12.78 -48.25 -36.22
C ASN A 50 -11.71 -47.45 -35.44
N GLU A 51 -10.61 -47.07 -36.08
CA GLU A 51 -9.57 -46.22 -35.48
C GLU A 51 -9.93 -44.73 -35.57
N LEU A 52 -10.65 -44.35 -36.62
CA LEU A 52 -11.04 -42.97 -36.88
C LEU A 52 -12.25 -42.52 -36.05
N PHE A 53 -13.19 -43.43 -35.79
CA PHE A 53 -14.47 -43.10 -35.21
C PHE A 53 -14.73 -43.88 -33.92
N SER A 54 -14.84 -43.17 -32.81
CA SER A 54 -15.41 -43.70 -31.57
C SER A 54 -16.87 -43.26 -31.47
N ILE A 55 -17.79 -44.21 -31.28
CA ILE A 55 -19.20 -43.89 -31.05
C ILE A 55 -19.36 -43.49 -29.58
N ASP A 56 -19.35 -42.19 -29.34
CA ASP A 56 -19.60 -41.61 -28.01
C ASP A 56 -21.09 -41.71 -27.69
N LYS A 57 -21.50 -42.81 -27.04
CA LYS A 57 -22.88 -43.04 -26.57
C LYS A 57 -23.18 -42.34 -25.25
N GLU A 58 -22.17 -41.71 -24.65
CA GLU A 58 -22.36 -40.97 -23.41
C GLU A 58 -22.80 -39.55 -23.76
N LEU A 59 -23.92 -39.13 -23.17
CA LEU A 59 -24.19 -37.71 -23.03
C LEU A 59 -22.99 -37.13 -22.30
N LYS A 60 -22.12 -36.41 -23.03
CA LYS A 60 -21.15 -35.51 -22.42
C LYS A 60 -21.94 -34.63 -21.49
N LYS A 61 -21.97 -35.01 -20.21
CA LYS A 61 -22.28 -34.12 -19.11
C LYS A 61 -21.22 -33.07 -19.32
N THR A 62 -21.58 -31.97 -19.98
CA THR A 62 -20.81 -30.76 -19.94
C THR A 62 -20.78 -30.47 -18.46
N THR A 63 -19.75 -30.96 -17.79
CA THR A 63 -19.43 -30.63 -16.43
C THR A 63 -19.10 -29.16 -16.57
N LYS A 64 -20.14 -28.32 -16.56
CA LYS A 64 -20.05 -26.95 -16.11
C LYS A 64 -19.37 -27.13 -14.78
N ALA A 65 -18.05 -26.96 -14.78
CA ALA A 65 -17.23 -27.32 -13.65
C ALA A 65 -17.92 -26.66 -12.46
N GLN A 66 -18.44 -27.48 -11.56
CA GLN A 66 -19.19 -27.00 -10.42
C GLN A 66 -18.13 -26.39 -9.51
N PHE A 67 -17.75 -25.16 -9.83
CA PHE A 67 -16.76 -24.43 -9.09
C PHE A 67 -17.38 -24.14 -7.73
N GLN A 68 -16.93 -24.85 -6.71
CA GLN A 68 -17.44 -24.68 -5.35
C GLN A 68 -17.25 -23.24 -4.86
N THR A 69 -16.26 -22.53 -5.40
CA THR A 69 -16.04 -21.11 -5.14
C THR A 69 -15.69 -20.30 -6.39
N LYS A 70 -16.11 -19.03 -6.40
CA LYS A 70 -15.74 -18.03 -7.42
C LYS A 70 -14.22 -17.91 -7.62
N ARG A 71 -13.42 -18.20 -6.59
CA ARG A 71 -11.95 -18.16 -6.64
C ARG A 71 -11.37 -19.30 -7.49
N GLN A 72 -11.84 -20.54 -7.29
CA GLN A 72 -11.42 -21.68 -8.10
C GLN A 72 -11.78 -21.46 -9.58
N ARG A 73 -12.98 -20.91 -9.84
CA ARG A 73 -13.40 -20.50 -11.18
C ARG A 73 -12.41 -19.52 -11.80
N ARG A 74 -12.02 -18.46 -11.09
CA ARG A 74 -11.05 -17.46 -11.57
C ARG A 74 -9.66 -18.03 -11.84
N GLN A 75 -9.22 -19.03 -11.08
CA GLN A 75 -7.91 -19.66 -11.25
C GLN A 75 -7.84 -20.58 -12.47
N GLN A 76 -8.96 -21.20 -12.85
CA GLN A 76 -9.02 -22.12 -14.00
C GLN A 76 -9.51 -21.46 -15.29
N LEU A 77 -10.06 -20.24 -15.21
CA LEU A 77 -10.37 -19.46 -16.41
C LEU A 77 -9.07 -19.16 -17.14
N LYS A 78 -9.04 -19.49 -18.44
CA LYS A 78 -8.00 -19.02 -19.36
C LYS A 78 -7.92 -17.49 -19.24
N PRO A 79 -6.71 -16.89 -19.28
CA PRO A 79 -6.58 -15.44 -19.26
C PRO A 79 -7.40 -14.84 -20.40
N LEU A 80 -7.91 -13.62 -20.21
CA LEU A 80 -8.66 -12.93 -21.25
C LEU A 80 -7.80 -12.83 -22.52
N LYS A 81 -8.43 -12.90 -23.69
CA LYS A 81 -7.74 -12.83 -25.00
C LYS A 81 -6.84 -11.60 -25.15
N CYS A 82 -7.22 -10.47 -24.54
CA CYS A 82 -6.38 -9.27 -24.50
C CYS A 82 -5.05 -9.44 -23.75
N PHE A 83 -4.98 -10.37 -22.80
CA PHE A 83 -3.76 -10.71 -22.07
C PHE A 83 -2.96 -11.86 -22.72
N GLU A 84 -3.48 -12.49 -23.77
CA GLU A 84 -2.78 -13.53 -24.53
C GLU A 84 -1.50 -12.98 -25.19
N ILE A 85 -1.52 -11.69 -25.58
CA ILE A 85 -0.37 -10.95 -26.12
C ILE A 85 0.80 -10.89 -25.11
N LEU A 86 0.52 -10.99 -23.81
CA LEU A 86 1.54 -10.98 -22.76
C LEU A 86 2.18 -12.36 -22.52
N THR A 87 1.60 -13.43 -23.08
CA THR A 87 2.16 -14.78 -22.99
C THR A 87 3.14 -15.04 -24.14
N PRO A 88 4.22 -15.81 -23.92
CA PRO A 88 5.17 -16.13 -24.99
C PRO A 88 4.49 -16.94 -26.09
N GLN A 89 4.79 -16.62 -27.35
CA GLN A 89 4.21 -17.31 -28.50
C GLN A 89 4.69 -18.76 -28.64
N SER A 90 5.87 -19.09 -28.09
CA SER A 90 6.41 -20.44 -28.06
C SER A 90 6.04 -21.17 -26.76
N LYS A 91 5.59 -22.42 -26.88
CA LYS A 91 5.40 -23.34 -25.74
C LYS A 91 6.72 -23.97 -25.24
N VAL A 92 7.81 -23.70 -25.95
CA VAL A 92 9.17 -24.07 -25.56
C VAL A 92 9.59 -23.22 -24.36
N GLN A 93 10.15 -23.86 -23.33
CA GLN A 93 10.66 -23.14 -22.16
C GLN A 93 11.88 -22.31 -22.57
N ASP A 94 11.90 -21.03 -22.18
CA ASP A 94 13.06 -20.17 -22.45
C ASP A 94 14.33 -20.72 -21.77
N PRO A 95 15.43 -20.93 -22.49
CA PRO A 95 16.68 -21.40 -21.90
C PRO A 95 17.30 -20.38 -20.93
N VAL A 96 16.89 -19.10 -21.03
CA VAL A 96 17.31 -18.02 -20.14
C VAL A 96 16.10 -17.51 -19.34
N ILE A 97 15.64 -18.33 -18.40
CA ILE A 97 14.57 -18.03 -17.43
C ILE A 97 14.87 -16.76 -16.58
N LYS A 98 16.10 -16.24 -16.64
CA LYS A 98 16.65 -15.18 -15.78
C LYS A 98 16.16 -13.76 -16.09
N ARG A 99 15.46 -13.53 -17.22
CA ARG A 99 15.08 -12.16 -17.68
C ARG A 99 13.64 -11.74 -17.36
N THR A 100 12.71 -12.66 -17.15
CA THR A 100 11.29 -12.33 -16.97
C THR A 100 10.87 -12.40 -15.50
N THR A 101 10.95 -11.25 -14.83
CA THR A 101 10.49 -11.06 -13.46
C THR A 101 8.97 -10.94 -13.40
N VAL A 102 8.20 -12.05 -13.46
CA VAL A 102 6.77 -11.98 -13.07
C VAL A 102 6.24 -13.24 -12.34
N SER A 103 6.78 -14.43 -12.59
CA SER A 103 6.15 -15.66 -12.07
C SER A 103 6.78 -16.16 -10.78
N LYS A 104 6.24 -15.71 -9.64
CA LYS A 104 6.64 -16.04 -8.26
C LYS A 104 6.61 -17.55 -7.89
N VAL A 105 6.17 -18.43 -8.80
CA VAL A 105 5.82 -19.83 -8.49
C VAL A 105 6.96 -20.82 -8.77
N LEU A 106 7.97 -20.48 -9.58
CA LEU A 106 9.03 -21.42 -9.99
C LEU A 106 10.41 -21.04 -9.40
N LEU A 107 10.45 -20.79 -8.08
CA LEU A 107 11.58 -20.15 -7.40
C LEU A 107 12.42 -21.10 -6.53
N LEU A 108 12.35 -22.43 -6.72
CA LEU A 108 13.10 -23.37 -5.90
C LEU A 108 14.44 -23.87 -6.51
N ALA A 109 14.68 -23.69 -7.80
CA ALA A 109 15.87 -24.27 -8.47
C ALA A 109 16.78 -23.26 -9.21
N CYS A 110 16.50 -21.95 -9.13
CA CYS A 110 17.25 -20.93 -9.87
C CYS A 110 18.31 -20.25 -8.99
N VAL A 111 19.46 -20.91 -8.81
CA VAL A 111 20.67 -20.31 -8.24
C VAL A 111 21.39 -19.51 -9.33
N GLY A 112 21.07 -18.22 -9.42
CA GLY A 112 21.76 -17.25 -10.27
C GLY A 112 22.35 -16.12 -9.43
N ARG A 113 23.53 -15.63 -9.84
CA ARG A 113 24.39 -14.68 -9.09
C ARG A 113 23.71 -13.36 -8.66
N ASN A 114 22.57 -12.97 -9.25
CA ASN A 114 21.79 -11.78 -8.90
C ASN A 114 20.33 -12.10 -8.50
N ARG A 115 20.12 -13.04 -7.58
CA ARG A 115 18.80 -13.27 -6.95
C ARG A 115 18.57 -12.24 -5.85
N VAL A 116 17.44 -11.54 -5.89
CA VAL A 116 16.99 -10.70 -4.77
C VAL A 116 16.69 -11.60 -3.58
N LYS A 117 17.51 -11.52 -2.53
CA LYS A 117 17.30 -12.27 -1.27
C LYS A 117 15.91 -11.99 -0.71
N THR A 118 15.20 -13.03 -0.30
CA THR A 118 13.90 -12.89 0.39
C THR A 118 14.10 -12.15 1.72
N PRO A 119 13.05 -11.54 2.31
CA PRO A 119 13.15 -10.91 3.62
C PRO A 119 13.73 -11.82 4.70
N GLU A 120 13.49 -13.13 4.61
CA GLU A 120 14.02 -14.14 5.53
C GLU A 120 15.50 -14.44 5.28
N GLU A 121 15.93 -14.43 4.02
CA GLU A 121 17.34 -14.61 3.61
C GLU A 121 18.21 -13.40 3.94
N ARG A 122 17.61 -12.21 4.00
CA ARG A 122 18.30 -10.98 4.43
C ARG A 122 18.57 -10.94 5.92
N LYS A 123 17.88 -11.75 6.74
CA LYS A 123 18.09 -11.78 8.20
C LYS A 123 19.46 -12.38 8.53
N SER A 124 20.17 -11.76 9.47
CA SER A 124 21.41 -12.32 10.01
C SER A 124 21.14 -13.62 10.77
N ALA A 125 22.17 -14.48 10.88
CA ALA A 125 22.07 -15.74 11.61
C ALA A 125 21.65 -15.55 13.08
N LEU A 126 22.10 -14.45 13.71
CA LEU A 126 21.70 -14.08 15.07
C LEU A 126 20.20 -13.80 15.18
N VAL A 127 19.63 -13.02 14.25
CA VAL A 127 18.19 -12.72 14.25
C VAL A 127 17.36 -14.00 14.07
N LYS A 128 17.79 -14.90 13.18
CA LYS A 128 17.13 -16.21 12.99
C LYS A 128 17.14 -17.05 14.28
N ARG A 129 18.29 -17.10 14.98
CA ARG A 129 18.41 -17.80 16.27
C ARG A 129 17.51 -17.21 17.35
N ILE A 130 17.43 -15.88 17.45
CA ILE A 130 16.55 -15.19 18.41
C ILE A 130 15.08 -15.45 18.11
N GLU A 131 14.67 -15.36 16.84
CA GLU A 131 13.28 -15.66 16.44
C GLU A 131 12.90 -17.12 16.68
N ALA A 132 13.81 -18.06 16.42
CA ALA A 132 13.59 -19.48 16.72
C ALA A 132 13.44 -19.74 18.23
N LYS A 133 14.32 -19.17 19.06
CA LYS A 133 14.19 -19.26 20.54
C LYS A 133 12.86 -18.68 21.03
N ARG A 134 12.47 -17.50 20.53
CA ARG A 134 11.18 -16.88 20.88
C ARG A 134 9.99 -17.75 20.48
N LYS A 135 10.06 -18.39 19.30
CA LYS A 135 9.02 -19.31 18.83
C LYS A 135 8.94 -20.58 19.71
N LEU A 136 10.06 -21.16 20.11
CA LEU A 136 10.10 -22.31 21.03
C LEU A 136 9.52 -21.96 22.40
N LEU A 137 9.78 -20.75 22.89
CA LEU A 137 9.22 -20.23 24.14
C LEU A 137 7.78 -19.72 24.02
N GLY A 138 7.16 -19.78 22.83
CA GLY A 138 5.81 -19.28 22.60
C GLY A 138 5.65 -17.76 22.69
N ILE A 139 6.74 -16.99 22.68
CA ILE A 139 6.72 -15.53 22.85
C ILE A 139 6.34 -14.87 21.52
N VAL A 140 5.13 -14.30 21.45
CA VAL A 140 4.59 -13.59 20.29
C VAL A 140 4.82 -12.08 20.41
N LYS A 141 5.13 -11.39 19.31
CA LYS A 141 5.30 -9.94 19.31
C LYS A 141 3.93 -9.25 19.47
N ALA A 142 3.88 -8.14 20.21
CA ALA A 142 2.63 -7.37 20.39
C ALA A 142 1.96 -6.96 19.06
N LYS A 143 2.76 -6.66 18.02
CA LYS A 143 2.25 -6.35 16.67
C LYS A 143 1.49 -7.52 16.04
N ASP A 144 1.95 -8.75 16.27
CA ASP A 144 1.33 -9.95 15.71
C ASP A 144 0.00 -10.25 16.42
N ILE A 145 -0.06 -10.04 17.74
CA ILE A 145 -1.29 -10.14 18.54
C ILE A 145 -2.34 -9.14 18.06
N VAL A 146 -1.95 -7.87 17.89
CA VAL A 146 -2.84 -6.81 17.38
C VAL A 146 -3.30 -7.14 15.95
N ALA A 147 -2.40 -7.64 15.09
CA ALA A 147 -2.74 -8.04 13.73
C ALA A 147 -3.75 -9.21 13.70
N GLN A 148 -3.60 -10.20 14.59
CA GLN A 148 -4.57 -11.30 14.74
C GLN A 148 -5.93 -10.77 15.20
N ARG A 149 -5.97 -9.93 16.25
CA ARG A 149 -7.20 -9.31 16.75
C ARG A 149 -7.92 -8.48 15.67
N ASN A 150 -7.19 -7.72 14.87
CA ASN A 150 -7.78 -6.94 13.79
C ASN A 150 -8.31 -7.84 12.66
N ARG A 151 -7.61 -8.94 12.36
CA ARG A 151 -8.04 -9.90 11.34
C ARG A 151 -9.32 -10.63 11.77
N THR A 152 -9.40 -11.08 13.03
CA THR A 152 -10.60 -11.73 13.56
C THR A 152 -11.78 -10.76 13.60
N ALA A 153 -11.59 -9.54 14.10
CA ALA A 153 -12.63 -8.50 14.09
C ALA A 153 -13.12 -8.16 12.66
N GLN A 154 -12.22 -8.16 11.67
CA GLN A 154 -12.61 -7.95 10.29
C GLN A 154 -13.36 -9.15 9.71
N GLN A 155 -13.02 -10.37 10.09
CA GLN A 155 -13.73 -11.59 9.68
C GLN A 155 -15.13 -11.63 10.28
N THR A 156 -15.26 -11.42 11.59
CA THR A 156 -16.58 -11.37 12.27
C THR A 156 -17.46 -10.28 11.69
N TRP A 157 -16.91 -9.10 11.37
CA TRP A 157 -17.66 -8.04 10.69
C TRP A 157 -18.07 -8.40 9.26
N ARG A 158 -17.24 -9.17 8.53
CA ARG A 158 -17.61 -9.65 7.19
C ARG A 158 -18.70 -10.71 7.26
N GLU A 159 -18.68 -11.53 8.28
CA GLU A 159 -19.67 -12.59 8.55
C GLU A 159 -21.00 -11.99 9.04
N SER A 160 -20.95 -10.92 9.85
CA SER A 160 -22.14 -10.22 10.34
C SER A 160 -22.82 -9.34 9.29
N ARG A 161 -22.24 -9.20 8.09
CA ARG A 161 -22.90 -8.48 7.00
C ARG A 161 -24.02 -9.36 6.43
N PRO A 162 -25.28 -8.90 6.43
CA PRO A 162 -26.37 -9.67 5.84
C PRO A 162 -26.07 -9.93 4.37
N LYS A 163 -26.32 -11.15 3.90
CA LYS A 163 -26.15 -11.47 2.47
C LYS A 163 -27.31 -10.83 1.70
N ARG A 164 -27.09 -10.60 0.41
CA ARG A 164 -28.11 -10.06 -0.50
C ARG A 164 -29.35 -10.99 -0.44
N GLY A 165 -30.45 -10.48 0.11
CA GLY A 165 -31.72 -11.21 0.27
C GLY A 165 -32.08 -11.62 1.71
N GLU A 166 -31.20 -11.42 2.70
CA GLU A 166 -31.45 -11.73 4.13
C GLU A 166 -31.84 -10.48 4.96
N PHE A 167 -32.15 -9.37 4.28
CA PHE A 167 -32.42 -8.09 4.93
C PHE A 167 -33.92 -7.95 5.22
N ASN A 168 -34.32 -8.25 6.46
CA ASN A 168 -35.70 -8.12 6.97
C ASN A 168 -35.86 -6.94 7.96
N SER A 169 -34.90 -6.02 8.02
CA SER A 169 -35.00 -4.84 8.89
C SER A 169 -35.77 -3.73 8.17
N ASP A 170 -36.89 -3.31 8.73
CA ASP A 170 -37.64 -2.16 8.21
C ASP A 170 -36.80 -0.88 8.42
N LEU A 171 -36.45 -0.18 7.34
CA LEU A 171 -35.71 1.09 7.43
C LEU A 171 -36.62 2.25 7.89
N TRP A 172 -37.92 2.02 7.97
CA TRP A 172 -38.94 3.05 8.24
C TRP A 172 -39.70 2.84 9.54
N GLU A 173 -39.30 1.90 10.39
CA GLU A 173 -39.65 1.95 11.81
C GLU A 173 -38.94 3.14 12.45
N VAL A 174 -39.56 4.31 12.28
CA VAL A 174 -39.24 5.53 12.98
C VAL A 174 -39.66 5.30 14.44
N GLU A 175 -38.77 4.71 15.24
CA GLU A 175 -38.82 5.00 16.66
C GLU A 175 -38.34 6.44 16.83
N ASP A 176 -39.29 7.33 17.10
CA ASP A 176 -39.11 8.72 17.47
C ASP A 176 -38.34 8.85 18.79
N GLY A 177 -37.08 8.43 18.80
CA GLY A 177 -36.09 8.67 19.84
C GLY A 177 -35.16 9.79 19.41
N LYS A 178 -35.69 11.01 19.33
CA LYS A 178 -34.88 12.24 19.28
C LYS A 178 -33.95 12.27 20.49
N LEU A 179 -32.70 11.84 20.33
CA LEU A 179 -31.61 12.24 21.20
C LEU A 179 -30.97 13.51 20.63
N GLU A 180 -31.74 14.59 20.69
CA GLU A 180 -31.18 15.94 20.70
C GLU A 180 -30.79 16.26 22.14
N GLY A 181 -29.51 16.55 22.38
CA GLY A 181 -29.03 16.96 23.69
C GLY A 181 -27.81 16.16 24.15
N ASN A 182 -26.87 16.85 24.78
CA ASN A 182 -25.63 16.33 25.32
C ASN A 182 -25.85 15.36 26.52
N ASN A 183 -26.59 14.27 26.35
CA ASN A 183 -26.73 13.22 27.36
C ASN A 183 -25.58 12.21 27.28
N PHE A 184 -24.36 12.69 27.10
CA PHE A 184 -23.15 11.87 27.29
C PHE A 184 -22.64 11.89 28.73
N GLY A 185 -23.12 12.83 29.56
CA GLY A 185 -22.75 12.92 30.97
C GLY A 185 -23.43 11.88 31.86
N GLU A 186 -24.72 11.57 31.64
CA GLU A 186 -25.43 10.57 32.44
C GLU A 186 -25.07 9.12 32.06
N LEU A 187 -24.57 8.89 30.85
CA LEU A 187 -24.15 7.57 30.40
C LEU A 187 -22.75 7.18 30.90
N GLU A 188 -21.97 8.15 31.40
CA GLU A 188 -20.61 7.95 31.93
C GLU A 188 -20.62 7.23 33.29
N ASP A 189 -21.74 7.31 34.03
CA ASP A 189 -21.91 6.68 35.35
C ASP A 189 -22.29 5.19 35.25
N TRP A 190 -23.02 4.81 34.19
CA TRP A 190 -23.48 3.43 34.00
C TRP A 190 -22.64 2.62 32.99
N MET A 191 -21.87 3.28 32.12
CA MET A 191 -21.06 2.61 31.10
C MET A 191 -19.58 2.88 31.30
N LEU A 192 -18.79 1.80 31.30
CA LEU A 192 -17.33 1.90 31.34
C LEU A 192 -16.81 2.77 30.18
N PRO A 193 -15.81 3.64 30.41
CA PRO A 193 -15.24 4.51 29.35
C PRO A 193 -14.76 3.74 28.11
N SER A 194 -14.34 2.48 28.29
CA SER A 194 -13.98 1.57 27.19
C SER A 194 -15.15 1.22 26.27
N THR A 195 -16.35 1.04 26.85
CA THR A 195 -17.58 0.66 26.15
C THR A 195 -18.10 1.84 25.34
N ILE A 196 -18.06 3.03 25.93
CA ILE A 196 -18.40 4.29 25.24
C ILE A 196 -17.49 4.50 24.02
N ALA A 197 -16.17 4.34 24.20
CA ALA A 197 -15.22 4.47 23.11
C ALA A 197 -15.42 3.42 21.99
N HIS A 198 -15.81 2.20 22.34
CA HIS A 198 -16.10 1.15 21.35
C HIS A 198 -17.31 1.50 20.49
N ASN A 199 -18.41 1.93 21.12
CA ASN A 199 -19.68 2.20 20.46
C ASN A 199 -19.61 3.42 19.52
N VAL A 200 -18.81 4.43 19.87
CA VAL A 200 -18.70 5.69 19.11
C VAL A 200 -17.63 5.63 17.99
N LYS A 201 -16.84 4.56 17.91
CA LYS A 201 -15.66 4.46 17.01
C LYS A 201 -15.98 4.60 15.52
N ASN A 202 -17.17 4.18 15.09
CA ASN A 202 -17.55 4.10 13.67
C ASN A 202 -18.62 5.13 13.27
N THR A 203 -19.12 5.93 14.22
CA THR A 203 -20.23 6.88 13.98
C THR A 203 -19.73 8.25 13.52
N GLY A 204 -18.42 8.45 13.38
CA GLY A 204 -17.81 9.75 13.04
C GLY A 204 -17.82 10.76 14.19
N ARG A 205 -18.46 10.44 15.32
CA ARG A 205 -18.60 11.32 16.50
C ARG A 205 -17.41 11.24 17.46
N PHE A 206 -16.33 10.55 17.07
CA PHE A 206 -15.15 10.39 17.93
C PHE A 206 -14.37 11.71 18.01
N LYS A 207 -14.43 12.38 19.16
CA LYS A 207 -13.59 13.55 19.46
C LYS A 207 -12.13 13.08 19.58
N LYS A 208 -11.32 13.33 18.54
CA LYS A 208 -9.87 13.09 18.60
C LYS A 208 -9.28 14.01 19.66
N LYS A 209 -8.46 13.47 20.57
CA LYS A 209 -7.72 14.30 21.53
C LYS A 209 -6.77 15.21 20.76
N ALA A 210 -6.90 16.52 20.94
CA ALA A 210 -5.96 17.48 20.38
C ALA A 210 -4.57 17.26 21.03
N PRO A 211 -3.47 17.38 20.26
CA PRO A 211 -2.13 17.28 20.82
C PRO A 211 -1.90 18.41 21.84
N ASN A 212 -1.14 18.10 22.90
CA ASN A 212 -0.88 19.06 23.98
C ASN A 212 -0.24 20.37 23.50
N SER A 213 0.49 20.36 22.38
CA SER A 213 1.07 21.57 21.78
C SER A 213 0.02 22.55 21.27
N VAL A 214 -1.14 22.07 20.82
CA VAL A 214 -2.24 22.89 20.29
C VAL A 214 -3.11 23.43 21.43
N VAL A 215 -3.24 22.68 22.52
CA VAL A 215 -4.02 23.09 23.70
C VAL A 215 -3.28 24.13 24.54
N LYS A 216 -1.94 24.06 24.56
CA LYS A 216 -1.10 25.03 25.27
C LYS A 216 -1.13 26.37 24.55
N LYS A 217 -1.44 27.44 25.28
CA LYS A 217 -1.28 28.81 24.77
C LYS A 217 0.20 29.07 24.47
N PRO A 218 0.54 29.67 23.32
CA PRO A 218 1.93 29.88 22.90
C PRO A 218 2.68 30.87 23.80
N PHE A 219 1.96 31.78 24.45
CA PHE A 219 2.53 32.81 25.31
C PHE A 219 1.84 32.79 26.68
N ILE A 220 2.62 33.07 27.73
CA ILE A 220 2.13 33.23 29.11
C ILE A 220 1.56 34.64 29.32
N ILE A 221 1.98 35.60 28.48
CA ILE A 221 1.59 37.01 28.57
C ILE A 221 0.12 37.15 28.14
N ALA A 222 -0.61 38.03 28.82
CA ALA A 222 -1.98 38.37 28.44
C ALA A 222 -2.02 39.02 27.06
N ALA A 223 -3.11 38.83 26.31
CA ALA A 223 -3.25 39.38 24.96
C ALA A 223 -3.24 40.92 24.92
N VAL A 224 -3.62 41.56 26.03
CA VAL A 224 -3.60 43.00 26.22
C VAL A 224 -3.06 43.27 27.62
N GLU A 225 -2.07 44.15 27.72
CA GLU A 225 -1.59 44.65 29.00
C GLU A 225 -2.60 45.64 29.55
N ILE A 226 -3.13 45.37 30.75
CA ILE A 226 -4.10 46.26 31.39
C ILE A 226 -3.29 47.38 32.08
N PRO A 227 -3.46 48.65 31.70
CA PRO A 227 -2.73 49.74 32.33
C PRO A 227 -3.16 49.91 33.79
N HIS A 228 -2.25 50.41 34.63
CA HIS A 228 -2.56 50.70 36.02
C HIS A 228 -3.61 51.84 36.11
N PRO A 229 -4.59 51.79 37.04
CA PRO A 229 -5.62 52.83 37.15
C PRO A 229 -5.05 54.23 37.40
N GLY A 230 -3.89 54.31 38.08
CA GLY A 230 -3.14 55.55 38.30
C GLY A 230 -2.60 56.24 37.04
N MET A 231 -2.62 55.57 35.87
CA MET A 231 -2.18 56.13 34.58
C MET A 231 -3.32 56.82 33.80
N SER A 232 -4.54 56.78 34.31
CA SER A 232 -5.65 57.54 33.73
C SER A 232 -5.42 59.05 33.86
N TYR A 233 -6.07 59.84 33.00
CA TYR A 233 -5.96 61.30 33.03
C TYR A 233 -6.47 61.92 34.34
N ASN A 234 -7.44 61.26 34.99
CA ASN A 234 -8.00 61.67 36.29
C ASN A 234 -7.98 60.50 37.28
N PRO A 235 -6.80 60.15 37.81
CA PRO A 235 -6.67 59.01 38.72
C PRO A 235 -7.14 59.39 40.13
N SER A 236 -7.63 58.40 40.89
CA SER A 236 -7.79 58.61 42.33
C SER A 236 -6.43 58.80 42.99
N PHE A 237 -6.38 59.60 44.06
CA PHE A 237 -5.12 59.90 44.76
C PHE A 237 -4.37 58.62 45.17
N VAL A 238 -5.09 57.63 45.71
CA VAL A 238 -4.53 56.33 46.12
C VAL A 238 -3.93 55.60 44.92
N ALA A 239 -4.67 55.49 43.81
CA ALA A 239 -4.19 54.77 42.63
C ALA A 239 -2.95 55.43 41.99
N HIS A 240 -2.84 56.76 42.07
CA HIS A 240 -1.66 57.47 41.60
C HIS A 240 -0.43 57.25 42.50
N GLN A 241 -0.60 57.33 43.83
CA GLN A 241 0.49 57.05 44.76
C GLN A 241 0.99 55.60 44.66
N ASP A 242 0.07 54.64 44.53
CA ASP A 242 0.41 53.23 44.33
C ASP A 242 1.22 53.02 43.04
N LEU A 243 0.89 53.76 41.97
CA LEU A 243 1.66 53.73 40.72
C LEU A 243 3.09 54.23 40.96
N LEU A 244 3.24 55.38 41.61
CA LEU A 244 4.55 55.98 41.88
C LEU A 244 5.42 55.06 42.74
N GLN A 245 4.85 54.42 43.76
CA GLN A 245 5.56 53.45 44.58
C GLN A 245 6.04 52.25 43.76
N LYS A 246 5.18 51.68 42.92
CA LYS A 246 5.56 50.57 42.03
C LYS A 246 6.70 50.94 41.08
N VAL A 247 6.64 52.14 40.50
CA VAL A 247 7.70 52.66 39.63
C VAL A 247 9.00 52.83 40.42
N ALA A 248 8.95 53.44 41.61
CA ALA A 248 10.12 53.59 42.46
C ALA A 248 10.75 52.23 42.81
N ASP A 249 9.94 51.22 43.13
CA ASP A 249 10.42 49.87 43.42
C ASP A 249 11.09 49.20 42.22
N THR A 250 10.56 49.39 41.01
CA THR A 250 11.18 48.86 39.78
C THR A 250 12.51 49.54 39.50
N GLU A 251 12.58 50.87 39.62
CA GLU A 251 13.83 51.63 39.42
C GLU A 251 14.89 51.23 40.46
N LEU A 252 14.50 51.06 41.73
CA LEU A 252 15.40 50.60 42.78
C LEU A 252 15.95 49.19 42.51
N LYS A 253 15.17 48.30 41.88
CA LYS A 253 15.65 46.98 41.46
C LYS A 253 16.66 47.09 40.33
N VAL A 254 16.36 47.86 39.29
CA VAL A 254 17.29 48.11 38.17
C VAL A 254 18.60 48.71 38.69
N LEU A 255 18.54 49.74 39.53
CA LEU A 255 19.73 50.35 40.13
C LEU A 255 20.57 49.35 40.97
N LYS A 256 19.92 48.42 41.67
CA LYS A 256 20.63 47.37 42.43
C LYS A 256 21.29 46.36 41.50
N GLU A 257 20.62 45.97 40.43
CA GLU A 257 21.14 45.06 39.40
C GLU A 257 22.33 45.70 38.66
N GLU A 258 22.22 46.96 38.27
CA GLU A 258 23.32 47.73 37.67
C GLU A 258 24.52 47.82 38.60
N LYS A 259 24.33 48.23 39.86
CA LYS A 259 25.41 48.26 40.87
C LYS A 259 26.03 46.88 41.08
N HIS A 260 25.21 45.82 41.04
CA HIS A 260 25.72 44.46 41.14
C HIS A 260 26.57 44.08 39.92
N LEU A 261 26.10 44.37 38.71
CA LEU A 261 26.81 44.14 37.47
C LEU A 261 28.11 44.95 37.41
N GLU A 262 28.09 46.24 37.74
CA GLU A 262 29.30 47.06 37.86
C GLU A 262 30.29 46.44 38.84
N ARG A 263 29.83 46.03 40.03
CA ARG A 263 30.70 45.40 41.03
C ARG A 263 31.30 44.08 40.53
N VAL A 264 30.55 43.25 39.81
CA VAL A 264 31.02 41.95 39.32
C VAL A 264 31.92 42.11 38.08
N THR A 265 31.57 43.01 37.17
CA THR A 265 32.27 43.20 35.90
C THR A 265 33.46 44.16 36.05
N THR A 266 33.24 45.38 36.52
CA THR A 266 34.29 46.42 36.52
C THR A 266 35.32 46.26 37.63
N ARG A 267 34.93 45.74 38.81
CA ARG A 267 35.87 45.55 39.93
C ARG A 267 36.79 44.35 39.73
N MET A 268 36.34 43.31 39.03
CA MET A 268 37.15 42.11 38.77
C MET A 268 38.14 42.29 37.62
N PHE A 269 37.86 43.18 36.67
CA PHE A 269 38.72 43.42 35.50
C PHE A 269 39.36 44.80 35.55
N SER A 270 40.67 44.87 35.82
CA SER A 270 41.43 46.12 35.70
C SER A 270 41.48 46.54 34.23
N LYS A 271 41.04 47.76 33.90
CA LYS A 271 41.22 48.31 32.55
C LYS A 271 42.71 48.56 32.30
N VAL A 272 43.35 47.66 31.54
CA VAL A 272 44.73 47.87 31.05
C VAL A 272 44.66 48.88 29.92
N THR A 273 45.23 50.07 30.12
CA THR A 273 45.36 51.05 29.04
C THR A 273 46.32 50.51 27.96
N PRO A 274 46.14 50.87 26.67
CA PRO A 274 46.98 50.36 25.58
C PRO A 274 48.48 50.48 25.88
N ASN A 275 48.91 51.63 26.41
CA ASN A 275 50.30 51.88 26.79
C ASN A 275 50.84 50.90 27.85
N LYS A 276 50.02 50.47 28.81
CA LYS A 276 50.42 49.49 29.83
C LYS A 276 50.50 48.06 29.28
N LYS A 277 49.75 47.76 28.22
CA LYS A 277 49.78 46.46 27.53
C LYS A 277 51.07 46.29 26.73
N GLU A 278 51.53 47.34 26.04
CA GLU A 278 52.79 47.32 25.27
C GLU A 278 54.01 47.11 26.18
N VAL A 279 54.03 47.77 27.34
CA VAL A 279 55.12 47.65 28.33
C VAL A 279 55.20 46.27 28.98
N SER A 280 54.08 45.52 29.08
CA SER A 280 54.11 44.17 29.66
C SER A 280 54.50 43.07 28.67
N HIS A 281 54.58 43.40 27.37
CA HIS A 281 54.98 42.47 26.30
C HIS A 281 56.42 42.70 25.81
N SER A 282 57.12 43.70 26.37
CA SER A 282 58.54 43.99 26.17
C SER A 282 59.36 43.44 27.33
#